data_AF-A0A4Q2YPE6-F1
#
_entry.id   AF-A0A4Q2YPE6-F1
#
_cell.length_a   1.000
_cell.length_b   1.000
_cell.length_c   1.000
_cell.angle_alpha   90.00
_cell.angle_beta   90.00
_cell.angle_gamma   90.00
#
_symmetry.space_group_name_H-M   'P 1'
#
loop_
_entity.id
_entity.type
_entity.pdbx_description
1 polymer ?
#
loop_
_entity_poly.entity_id
_entity_poly.type
_entity_poly.pdbx_seq_one_letter_code
_entity_poly.pdbx_strand_id
1 'polypeptide(L)'
;TLGRLLTSYLLLRQAMAAVGLTSVAGHAQTVRPLVAPMAEAAAEAKNDALTDDQREEVKAFAAATDNVGLFFGEDIFLAIGSILLMKGVLEGYGYQIEPLHFSLWAIPTAIAAFIIHGFRLRRLEQRMTKKAVGA
;
A
#
# COMPACT_ATOMS: atom_id res chain seq x y z
N THR A 1 3.09 -6.97 15.79
CA THR A 1 3.26 -5.53 16.07
C THR A 1 2.73 -4.74 14.89
N LEU A 2 2.35 -3.47 15.08
CA LEU A 2 1.71 -2.64 14.06
C LEU A 2 2.50 -2.59 12.74
N GLY A 3 3.79 -2.26 12.78
CA GLY A 3 4.60 -2.10 11.58
C GLY A 3 4.77 -3.41 10.82
N ARG A 4 4.98 -4.54 11.52
CA ARG A 4 5.05 -5.86 10.88
C ARG A 4 3.75 -6.22 10.18
N LEU A 5 2.62 -6.01 10.84
CA LEU A 5 1.28 -6.32 10.30
C LEU A 5 1.00 -5.53 9.01
N LEU A 6 1.18 -4.21 9.05
CA LEU A 6 0.93 -3.36 7.90
C LEU A 6 1.95 -3.59 6.77
N THR A 7 3.22 -3.88 7.09
CA THR A 7 4.23 -4.18 6.07
C THR A 7 3.96 -5.53 5.38
N SER A 8 3.56 -6.57 6.12
CA SER A 8 3.16 -7.84 5.51
C SER A 8 1.91 -7.70 4.66
N TYR A 9 0.95 -6.88 5.12
CA TYR A 9 -0.25 -6.57 4.36
C TYR A 9 0.09 -5.83 3.06
N LEU A 10 0.97 -4.82 3.11
CA LEU A 10 1.47 -4.10 1.94
C LEU A 10 2.07 -5.06 0.91
N LEU A 11 2.97 -5.95 1.35
CA LEU A 11 3.63 -6.91 0.47
C LEU A 11 2.62 -7.81 -0.23
N LEU A 12 1.69 -8.37 0.54
CA LEU A 12 0.66 -9.27 0.02
C LEU A 12 -0.25 -8.53 -0.96
N ARG A 13 -0.73 -7.33 -0.59
CA ARG A 13 -1.62 -6.53 -1.43
C ARG A 13 -0.97 -6.17 -2.76
N GLN A 14 0.30 -5.75 -2.73
CA GLN A 14 1.07 -5.37 -3.89
C GLN A 14 1.40 -6.55 -4.80
N ALA A 15 1.76 -7.70 -4.23
CA ALA A 15 2.01 -8.92 -4.98
C ALA A 15 0.74 -9.45 -5.67
N MET A 16 -0.41 -9.43 -4.98
CA MET A 16 -1.69 -9.81 -5.57
C MET A 16 -2.09 -8.87 -6.72
N ALA A 17 -1.95 -7.56 -6.54
CA ALA A 17 -2.23 -6.58 -7.58
C ALA A 17 -1.31 -6.76 -8.80
N ALA A 18 -0.03 -7.06 -8.60
CA ALA A 18 0.93 -7.29 -9.68
C ALA A 18 0.60 -8.49 -10.59
N VAL A 19 -0.09 -9.50 -10.05
CA VAL A 19 -0.57 -10.66 -10.84
C VAL A 19 -2.01 -10.48 -11.35
N GLY A 20 -2.60 -9.29 -11.21
CA GLY A 20 -3.93 -8.95 -11.71
C GLY A 20 -5.08 -9.23 -10.75
N LEU A 21 -4.82 -9.59 -9.49
CA LEU A 21 -5.85 -9.82 -8.46
C LEU A 21 -6.23 -8.52 -7.74
N THR A 22 -6.47 -7.45 -8.49
CA THR A 22 -6.78 -6.11 -7.96
C THR A 22 -8.16 -6.04 -7.30
N SER A 23 -9.12 -6.83 -7.79
CA SER A 23 -10.50 -6.90 -7.30
C SER A 23 -10.67 -7.79 -6.06
N VAL A 24 -9.70 -8.66 -5.77
CA VAL A 24 -9.72 -9.47 -4.55
C VAL A 24 -9.48 -8.54 -3.36
N ALA A 25 -10.30 -8.64 -2.32
CA ALA A 25 -10.13 -7.84 -1.09
C ALA A 25 -10.22 -6.31 -1.33
N GLY A 26 -11.31 -5.83 -1.95
CA GLY A 26 -11.53 -4.40 -2.24
C GLY A 26 -11.37 -3.47 -1.02
N HIS A 27 -10.90 -2.24 -1.26
CA HIS A 27 -10.47 -1.29 -0.22
C HIS A 27 -11.46 -1.16 0.95
N ALA A 28 -12.73 -0.84 0.67
CA ALA A 28 -13.75 -0.66 1.69
C ALA A 28 -14.10 -1.96 2.44
N GLN A 29 -14.02 -3.11 1.75
CA GLN A 29 -14.37 -4.43 2.28
C GLN A 29 -13.25 -5.03 3.14
N THR A 30 -12.01 -4.62 2.94
CA THR A 30 -10.86 -5.15 3.66
C THR A 30 -10.37 -4.18 4.72
N VAL A 31 -10.20 -2.90 4.37
CA VAL A 31 -9.56 -1.95 5.29
C VAL A 31 -10.45 -1.69 6.51
N ARG A 32 -11.68 -1.25 6.29
CA ARG A 32 -12.56 -0.79 7.36
C ARG A 32 -12.94 -1.89 8.36
N PRO A 33 -13.38 -3.09 7.95
CA PRO A 33 -13.81 -4.13 8.89
C PRO A 33 -12.67 -5.02 9.39
N LEU A 34 -11.49 -5.05 8.75
CA LEU A 34 -10.41 -6.00 9.08
C LEU A 34 -9.08 -5.30 9.36
N VAL A 35 -8.46 -4.63 8.38
CA VAL A 35 -7.09 -4.11 8.53
C VAL A 35 -7.00 -3.00 9.58
N ALA A 36 -7.96 -2.07 9.58
CA ALA A 36 -8.01 -0.97 10.53
C ALA A 36 -8.16 -1.44 11.99
N PRO A 37 -9.16 -2.26 12.37
CA PRO A 37 -9.27 -2.74 13.75
C PRO A 37 -8.09 -3.63 14.17
N MET A 38 -7.52 -4.42 13.24
CA MET A 38 -6.30 -5.19 13.54
C MET A 38 -5.08 -4.30 13.77
N ALA A 39 -4.94 -3.21 13.02
CA ALA A 39 -3.87 -2.24 13.19
C ALA A 39 -4.01 -1.49 14.51
N GLU A 40 -5.22 -1.04 14.87
CA GLU A 40 -5.50 -0.42 16.17
C GLU A 40 -5.16 -1.36 17.32
N ALA A 41 -5.67 -2.59 17.31
CA ALA A 41 -5.38 -3.59 18.35
C ALA A 41 -3.87 -3.88 18.46
N ALA A 42 -3.16 -3.93 17.33
CA ALA A 42 -1.71 -4.12 17.31
C ALA A 42 -0.93 -2.91 17.86
N ALA A 43 -1.50 -1.71 17.79
CA ALA A 43 -0.94 -0.49 18.39
C ALA A 43 -1.24 -0.45 19.90
N GLU A 44 -2.47 -0.74 20.32
CA GLU A 44 -2.90 -0.81 21.72
C GLU A 44 -2.11 -1.83 22.52
N ALA A 45 -1.79 -2.98 21.93
CA ALA A 45 -0.95 -4.00 22.55
C ALA A 45 0.48 -3.52 22.91
N LYS A 46 0.92 -2.37 22.37
CA LYS A 46 2.21 -1.75 22.66
C LYS A 46 2.08 -0.47 23.49
N ASN A 47 0.97 0.23 23.38
CA ASN A 47 0.64 1.42 24.15
C ASN A 47 -0.85 1.39 24.48
N ASP A 48 -1.18 1.09 25.72
CA ASP A 48 -2.54 0.98 26.25
C ASP A 48 -3.28 2.33 26.33
N ALA A 49 -2.55 3.44 26.25
CA ALA A 49 -3.08 4.80 26.33
C ALA A 49 -2.89 5.58 25.02
N LEU A 50 -3.32 5.00 23.88
CA LEU A 50 -3.38 5.74 22.62
C LEU A 50 -4.44 6.84 22.68
N THR A 51 -4.07 8.06 22.28
CA THR A 51 -5.02 9.16 22.11
C THR A 51 -5.94 8.91 20.91
N ASP A 52 -7.08 9.61 20.85
CA ASP A 52 -8.00 9.50 19.72
C ASP A 52 -7.33 9.90 18.38
N ASP A 53 -6.49 10.93 18.40
CA ASP A 53 -5.71 11.35 17.22
C ASP A 53 -4.76 10.25 16.74
N GLN A 54 -4.14 9.52 17.67
CA GLN A 54 -3.24 8.40 17.33
C GLN A 54 -4.02 7.23 16.72
N ARG A 55 -5.23 6.95 17.21
CA ARG A 55 -6.12 5.92 16.65
C ARG A 55 -6.53 6.26 15.22
N GLU A 56 -6.95 7.49 14.99
CA GLU A 56 -7.27 7.97 13.64
C GLU A 56 -6.05 7.94 12.71
N GLU A 57 -4.86 8.30 13.21
CA GLU A 57 -3.63 8.17 12.43
C GLU A 57 -3.36 6.69 12.04
N VAL A 58 -3.55 5.73 12.96
CA VAL A 58 -3.39 4.30 12.66
C VAL A 58 -4.38 3.84 11.59
N LYS A 59 -5.66 4.23 11.68
CA LYS A 59 -6.67 3.92 10.65
C LYS A 59 -6.32 4.52 9.29
N ALA A 60 -5.86 5.78 9.28
CA ALA A 60 -5.43 6.46 8.06
C ALA A 60 -4.24 5.73 7.41
N PHE A 61 -3.29 5.25 8.22
CA PHE A 61 -2.17 4.45 7.70
C PHE A 61 -2.59 3.06 7.22
N ALA A 62 -3.60 2.43 7.83
CA ALA A 62 -4.18 1.18 7.32
C ALA A 62 -4.78 1.39 5.91
N ALA A 63 -5.58 2.44 5.72
CA ALA A 63 -6.11 2.83 4.41
C ALA A 63 -4.99 3.18 3.41
N ALA A 64 -4.02 3.99 3.82
CA ALA A 64 -2.89 4.34 2.97
C ALA A 64 -2.10 3.11 2.50
N THR A 65 -1.95 2.10 3.36
CA THR A 65 -1.22 0.87 3.04
C THR A 65 -1.92 0.06 1.95
N ASP A 66 -3.25 -0.04 2.00
CA ASP A 66 -4.00 -0.70 0.93
C ASP A 66 -3.87 0.06 -0.39
N ASN A 67 -4.05 1.38 -0.37
CA ASN A 67 -3.98 2.21 -1.57
C ASN A 67 -2.60 2.15 -2.23
N VAL A 68 -1.51 2.29 -1.46
CA VAL A 68 -0.15 2.20 -1.99
C VAL A 68 0.13 0.80 -2.56
N GLY A 69 -0.27 -0.25 -1.84
CA GLY A 69 -0.08 -1.62 -2.31
C GLY A 69 -0.83 -1.91 -3.61
N LEU A 70 -2.10 -1.51 -3.69
CA LEU A 70 -2.92 -1.70 -4.89
C LEU A 70 -2.38 -0.90 -6.07
N PHE A 71 -2.17 0.42 -5.90
CA PHE A 71 -1.81 1.34 -6.99
C PHE A 71 -0.50 0.91 -7.66
N PHE A 72 0.57 0.76 -6.89
CA PHE A 72 1.89 0.43 -7.45
C PHE A 72 2.03 -1.05 -7.82
N GLY A 73 1.19 -1.93 -7.27
CA GLY A 73 1.14 -3.32 -7.69
C GLY A 73 0.40 -3.46 -9.03
N GLU A 74 -0.73 -2.77 -9.17
CA GLU A 74 -1.54 -2.76 -10.39
C GLU A 74 -0.71 -2.29 -11.59
N ASP A 75 0.12 -1.25 -11.47
CA ASP A 75 0.97 -0.76 -12.57
C ASP A 75 1.89 -1.82 -13.22
N ILE A 76 2.21 -2.92 -12.53
CA ILE A 76 2.99 -4.04 -13.09
C ILE A 76 2.13 -4.90 -14.04
N PHE A 77 0.82 -4.95 -13.83
CA PHE A 77 -0.08 -5.80 -14.58
C PHE A 77 -0.31 -5.28 -16.00
N LEU A 78 0.04 -6.10 -17.00
CA LEU A 78 0.06 -5.73 -18.41
C LEU A 78 -1.32 -5.41 -19.04
N ALA A 79 -2.41 -5.92 -18.46
CA ALA A 79 -3.74 -5.87 -19.09
C ALA A 79 -4.62 -4.71 -18.57
N ILE A 80 -4.01 -3.57 -18.25
CA ILE A 80 -4.72 -2.36 -17.80
C ILE A 80 -4.93 -1.42 -18.99
N GLY A 81 -6.11 -0.82 -19.06
CA GLY A 81 -6.48 0.11 -20.13
C GLY A 81 -5.53 1.31 -20.28
N SER A 82 -4.90 1.75 -19.20
CA SER A 82 -3.91 2.85 -19.22
C SER A 82 -2.66 2.49 -20.04
N ILE A 83 -2.15 1.25 -19.94
CA ILE A 83 -0.98 0.80 -20.72
C ILE A 83 -1.30 0.75 -22.21
N LEU A 84 -2.49 0.24 -22.58
CA LEU A 84 -2.94 0.21 -23.97
C LEU A 84 -3.12 1.61 -24.55
N LEU A 85 -3.63 2.55 -23.75
CA LEU A 85 -3.74 3.96 -24.15
C LEU A 85 -2.35 4.58 -24.39
N MET A 86 -1.40 4.38 -23.46
CA MET A 86 -0.02 4.88 -23.61
C MET A 86 0.65 4.29 -24.86
N LYS A 87 0.49 2.98 -25.09
CA LYS A 87 0.95 2.32 -26.31
C LYS A 87 0.36 2.96 -27.56
N GLY A 88 -0.96 3.13 -27.62
CA GLY A 88 -1.64 3.73 -28.78
C GLY A 88 -1.18 5.17 -29.07
N VAL A 89 -0.92 5.96 -28.03
CA VAL A 89 -0.35 7.31 -28.17
C VAL A 89 1.08 7.25 -28.73
N LEU A 90 1.94 6.37 -28.21
CA LEU A 90 3.33 6.22 -28.67
C LEU A 90 3.43 5.67 -30.09
N GLU A 91 2.53 4.77 -30.48
CA GLU A 91 2.41 4.29 -31.86
C GLU A 91 2.07 5.44 -32.81
N GLY A 92 1.21 6.38 -32.38
CA GLY A 92 0.91 7.61 -33.11
C GLY A 92 2.13 8.52 -33.33
N TYR A 93 3.15 8.43 -32.47
CA TYR A 93 4.44 9.11 -32.61
C TYR A 93 5.50 8.27 -33.34
N GLY A 94 5.16 7.07 -33.82
CA GLY A 94 6.08 6.17 -34.51
C GLY A 94 6.90 5.26 -33.60
N TYR A 95 6.63 5.22 -32.29
CA TYR A 95 7.29 4.33 -31.35
C TYR A 95 6.51 3.02 -31.17
N GLN A 96 7.12 1.91 -31.58
CA GLN A 96 6.57 0.56 -31.41
C GLN A 96 7.15 -0.05 -30.13
N ILE A 97 6.40 0.03 -29.03
CA ILE A 97 6.80 -0.50 -27.72
C ILE A 97 5.80 -1.58 -27.30
N GLU A 98 6.30 -2.77 -26.99
CA GLU A 98 5.46 -3.84 -26.45
C GLU A 98 4.94 -3.49 -25.03
N PRO A 99 3.66 -3.79 -24.70
CA PRO A 99 3.10 -3.56 -23.37
C PRO A 99 3.96 -4.11 -22.22
N LEU A 100 4.65 -5.23 -22.47
CA LEU A 100 5.53 -5.88 -21.49
C LEU A 100 6.64 -4.95 -20.98
N HIS A 101 7.15 -4.05 -21.82
CA HIS A 101 8.18 -3.11 -21.40
C HIS A 101 7.68 -2.13 -20.34
N PHE A 102 6.43 -1.66 -20.45
CA PHE A 102 5.83 -0.79 -19.43
C PHE A 102 5.74 -1.50 -18.08
N SER A 103 5.25 -2.74 -18.09
CA SER A 103 5.17 -3.59 -16.89
C SER A 103 6.53 -3.83 -16.23
N LEU A 104 7.57 -4.11 -17.02
CA LEU A 104 8.94 -4.32 -16.50
C LEU A 104 9.48 -3.06 -15.83
N TRP A 105 9.23 -1.89 -16.42
CA TRP A 105 9.65 -0.60 -15.86
C TRP A 105 8.80 -0.13 -14.67
N ALA A 106 7.61 -0.71 -14.46
CA ALA A 106 6.84 -0.47 -13.24
C ALA A 106 7.44 -1.18 -12.01
N ILE A 107 8.17 -2.30 -12.19
CA ILE A 107 8.74 -3.09 -11.08
C ILE A 107 9.68 -2.25 -10.18
N PRO A 108 10.67 -1.50 -10.70
CA PRO A 108 11.51 -0.63 -9.87
C PRO A 108 10.71 0.39 -9.06
N THR A 109 9.69 1.00 -9.65
CA THR A 109 8.82 1.98 -9.00
C THR A 109 8.04 1.33 -7.86
N ALA A 110 7.52 0.13 -8.10
CA ALA A 110 6.78 -0.65 -7.10
C ALA A 110 7.68 -1.04 -5.91
N ILE A 111 8.93 -1.45 -6.18
CA ILE A 111 9.93 -1.73 -5.13
C ILE A 111 10.23 -0.45 -4.32
N ALA A 112 10.43 0.68 -4.98
CA ALA A 112 10.66 1.96 -4.31
C ALA A 112 9.47 2.35 -3.41
N ALA A 113 8.24 2.22 -3.91
CA ALA A 113 7.03 2.47 -3.14
C ALA A 113 6.94 1.56 -1.89
N PHE A 114 7.25 0.27 -2.04
CA PHE A 114 7.29 -0.68 -0.93
C PHE A 114 8.29 -0.26 0.15
N ILE A 115 9.51 0.11 -0.24
CA ILE A 115 10.57 0.54 0.68
C ILE A 115 10.17 1.83 1.41
N ILE A 116 9.70 2.84 0.66
CA ILE A 116 9.32 4.15 1.20
C ILE A 116 8.14 3.99 2.17
N HIS A 117 7.10 3.28 1.77
CA HIS A 117 5.92 3.11 2.63
C HIS A 117 6.21 2.18 3.81
N GLY A 118 6.99 1.11 3.61
CA GLY A 118 7.49 0.27 4.70
C GLY A 118 8.31 1.05 5.73
N PHE A 119 9.14 2.01 5.28
CA PHE A 119 9.85 2.92 6.18
C PHE A 119 8.88 3.84 6.96
N ARG A 120 7.87 4.41 6.29
CA ARG A 120 6.83 5.22 6.95
C ARG A 120 6.06 4.42 8.02
N LEU A 121 5.78 3.14 7.75
CA LEU A 121 5.12 2.23 8.71
C LEU A 121 6.00 1.93 9.93
N ARG A 122 7.30 1.74 9.74
CA ARG A 122 8.25 1.61 10.88
C ARG A 122 8.29 2.87 11.73
N ARG A 123 8.29 4.06 11.10
CA ARG A 123 8.26 5.35 11.81
C ARG A 123 6.92 5.54 12.54
N LEU A 124 5.80 5.07 11.99
CA LEU A 124 4.52 5.04 12.67
C LEU A 124 4.58 4.19 13.95
N GLU A 125 5.06 2.95 13.86
CA GLU A 125 5.20 2.05 15.03
C GLU A 125 6.04 2.70 16.14
N GLN A 126 7.15 3.36 15.79
CA GLN A 126 7.98 4.09 16.76
C GLN A 126 7.22 5.25 17.44
N ARG A 127 6.37 5.98 16.71
CA ARG A 127 5.55 7.06 17.27
C ARG A 127 4.46 6.54 18.19
N MET A 128 3.83 5.42 17.82
CA MET A 128 2.75 4.81 18.61
C MET A 128 3.26 4.10 19.87
N THR A 129 4.53 3.66 19.87
CA THR A 129 5.16 3.00 21.03
C THR A 129 5.69 4.00 22.06
N LYS A 130 5.93 5.26 21.69
CA LYS A 130 6.31 6.30 22.65
C LYS A 130 5.07 6.65 23.47
N LYS A 131 5.05 6.28 24.76
CA LYS A 131 4.06 6.80 25.71
C LYS A 131 4.10 8.33 25.64
N ALA A 132 2.94 8.97 25.52
CA ALA A 132 2.84 10.40 25.67
C ALA A 132 3.43 10.75 27.05
N VAL A 133 4.57 11.44 27.05
CA VAL A 133 5.07 12.07 28.28
C VAL A 133 4.03 13.13 28.63
N GLY A 134 3.50 13.04 29.85
CA GLY A 134 2.24 13.65 30.27
C GLY A 134 2.03 15.11 29.87
N ALA A 135 0.75 15.44 29.67
CA ALA A 135 0.21 16.78 29.83
C ALA A 135 -0.49 16.84 31.18
#